data_AF-A0A165X8F3-F1
#
_entry.id   AF-A0A165X8F3-F1
#
_cell.length_a   1.000
_cell.length_b   1.000
_cell.length_c   1.000
_cell.angle_alpha   90.00
_cell.angle_beta   90.00
_cell.angle_gamma   90.00
#
_symmetry.space_group_name_H-M   'P 1'
#
loop_
_entity.id
_entity.type
_entity.pdbx_description
1 polymer ?
#
loop_
_entity_poly.entity_id
_entity_poly.type
_entity_poly.pdbx_seq_one_letter_code
_entity_poly.pdbx_strand_id
1 'polypeptide(L)'
;MPHLPHPSLSSLREHIKHLGKHHHTEEEEGSFQLPSPIPSPTTEHPEIAFTEKDKTDIAGLIAEYGSSSNTSWLEFSRYKIWRADKDIEGSSFRPVQGYLRSDPYVFAWGNPLVSDPAALDETCYQFWKWCKNRKLKLIWCCADGEMEKVLGKNSRFGWSTVSCIVEDMLDPKAVVELAKSSGSGAEVKDFKKNIRRAERAGITVREIKWEAWTDAQKKEVEEGVASWKKHKKSANSMQIASTSFQPWVDAEHRRYWVSEHQGKIVGLVVLSRIHHDQYQIKNHAAFPNAPHGTSEYLIYQAMDALNSESDEPGTNGAVFWEQNSSGHGHDGSADAPSESSSAVVSPSASQSGHTSSNHAERPDKTFGAEDATSDQLRRVSVTFGITASEELTPVDNLKGWRVSFLTKTYNTIISHTGITKRGDYRSKFHTVHLPMYVCFPRKQGFGVEGATKLIKCLRQ
;
A
#
# COMPACT_ATOMS: atom_id res chain seq x y z
N MET A 1 24.83 73.78 -13.55
CA MET A 1 23.92 72.75 -13.03
C MET A 1 24.61 72.05 -11.87
N PRO A 2 24.17 72.21 -10.61
CA PRO A 2 24.84 71.62 -9.47
C PRO A 2 24.19 70.30 -9.02
N HIS A 3 25.06 69.45 -8.47
CA HIS A 3 24.84 68.07 -8.03
C HIS A 3 23.83 67.93 -6.87
N LEU A 4 22.98 66.90 -6.95
CA LEU A 4 22.11 66.44 -5.87
C LEU A 4 22.88 65.47 -4.94
N PRO A 5 22.64 65.49 -3.61
CA PRO A 5 23.36 64.67 -2.65
C PRO A 5 22.78 63.25 -2.52
N HIS A 6 23.64 62.26 -2.31
CA HIS A 6 23.27 60.89 -1.95
C HIS A 6 22.84 60.80 -0.47
N PRO A 7 21.79 60.03 -0.13
CA PRO A 7 21.36 59.84 1.25
C PRO A 7 22.31 58.89 2.02
N SER A 8 22.51 59.17 3.31
CA SER A 8 23.43 58.42 4.17
C SER A 8 22.84 57.08 4.63
N LEU A 9 23.73 56.12 4.90
CA LEU A 9 23.44 54.74 5.32
C LEU A 9 22.64 54.60 6.63
N SER A 10 22.45 55.68 7.39
CA SER A 10 21.59 55.66 8.59
C SER A 10 20.09 55.73 8.24
N SER A 11 19.72 56.37 7.13
CA SER A 11 18.33 56.48 6.67
C SER A 11 17.77 55.17 6.13
N LEU A 12 18.62 54.25 5.64
CA LEU A 12 18.19 52.93 5.15
C LEU A 12 17.92 51.94 6.29
N ARG A 13 18.53 52.12 7.47
CA ARG A 13 18.37 51.21 8.63
C ARG A 13 17.07 51.42 9.40
N GLU A 14 16.52 52.63 9.41
CA GLU A 14 15.22 52.93 10.03
C GLU A 14 14.04 52.44 9.17
N HIS A 15 14.15 52.53 7.83
CA HIS A 15 13.09 52.06 6.93
C HIS A 15 12.96 50.52 6.90
N ILE A 16 14.04 49.79 7.16
CA ILE A 16 14.03 48.31 7.25
C ILE A 16 13.42 47.82 8.58
N LYS A 17 13.38 48.66 9.63
CA LYS A 17 12.74 48.28 10.91
C LYS A 17 11.21 48.37 10.91
N HIS A 18 10.59 49.05 9.93
CA HIS A 18 9.13 49.19 9.87
C HIS A 18 8.41 48.32 8.83
N LEU A 19 9.14 47.59 7.98
CA LEU A 19 8.58 46.60 7.04
C LEU A 19 8.59 45.15 7.57
N GLY A 20 9.08 44.94 8.80
CA GLY A 20 9.16 43.63 9.47
C GLY A 20 7.98 43.32 10.40
N LYS A 21 6.77 43.82 10.12
CA LYS A 21 5.55 43.48 10.88
C LYS A 21 4.40 43.07 9.95
N HIS A 22 4.62 42.03 9.16
CA HIS A 22 3.50 41.16 8.80
C HIS A 22 3.46 40.02 9.82
N HIS A 23 2.30 39.86 10.44
CA HIS A 23 1.98 38.81 11.41
C HIS A 23 2.42 37.44 10.88
N HIS A 24 3.58 36.98 11.32
CA HIS A 24 3.85 35.56 11.44
C HIS A 24 3.34 35.21 12.84
N THR A 25 2.12 34.68 12.92
CA THR A 25 1.76 33.87 14.07
C THR A 25 2.72 32.69 14.04
N GLU A 26 3.72 32.71 14.92
CA GLU A 26 4.44 31.52 15.35
C GLU A 26 3.38 30.57 15.94
N GLU A 27 2.78 29.75 15.09
CA GLU A 27 2.27 28.47 15.56
C GLU A 27 3.50 27.72 16.06
N GLU A 28 3.56 27.47 17.38
CA GLU A 28 4.54 26.57 17.96
C GLU A 28 4.68 25.34 17.05
N GLU A 29 5.84 25.16 16.42
CA GLU A 29 6.17 23.91 15.74
C GLU A 29 6.30 22.84 16.83
N GLY A 30 5.16 22.33 17.29
CA GLY A 30 5.08 21.19 18.19
C GLY A 30 5.78 20.03 17.52
N SER A 31 7.00 19.73 17.98
CA SER A 31 7.74 18.55 17.56
C SER A 31 6.81 17.33 17.67
N PHE A 32 6.65 16.58 16.58
CA PHE A 32 5.86 15.35 16.60
C PHE A 32 6.51 14.38 17.59
N GLN A 33 5.86 14.17 18.72
CA GLN A 33 6.24 13.14 19.69
C GLN A 33 5.34 11.92 19.48
N LEU A 34 5.97 10.75 19.48
CA LEU A 34 5.23 9.50 19.36
C LEU A 34 4.36 9.29 20.60
N PRO A 35 3.06 8.94 20.42
CA PRO A 35 2.17 8.75 21.55
C PRO A 35 2.61 7.53 22.38
N SER A 36 2.56 7.65 23.70
CA SER A 36 2.72 6.52 24.63
C SER A 36 1.61 5.46 24.40
N PRO A 37 1.87 4.17 24.70
CA PRO A 37 0.83 3.14 24.64
C PRO A 37 -0.21 3.46 25.70
N ILE A 38 -1.44 3.73 25.27
CA ILE A 38 -2.58 3.96 26.15
C ILE A 38 -3.70 3.06 25.61
N PRO A 39 -4.50 2.39 26.46
CA PRO A 39 -5.70 1.70 26.03
C PRO A 39 -6.55 2.57 25.09
N SER A 40 -7.12 1.93 24.06
CA SER A 40 -7.98 2.59 23.08
C SER A 40 -9.04 3.45 23.78
N PRO A 41 -9.31 4.68 23.31
CA PRO A 41 -10.30 5.54 23.94
C PRO A 41 -11.69 4.93 23.78
N THR A 42 -12.30 4.57 24.90
CA THR A 42 -13.65 4.00 25.03
C THR A 42 -14.71 5.11 24.96
N THR A 43 -14.70 5.94 23.92
CA THR A 43 -15.78 6.92 23.77
C THR A 43 -17.01 6.23 23.20
N GLU A 44 -17.84 5.75 24.12
CA GLU A 44 -19.14 5.10 23.92
C GLU A 44 -20.12 6.06 23.26
N HIS A 45 -20.24 5.97 21.93
CA HIS A 45 -21.57 6.04 21.34
C HIS A 45 -22.09 4.60 21.31
N PRO A 46 -23.38 4.34 21.61
CA PRO A 46 -23.94 3.00 21.51
C PRO A 46 -23.76 2.53 20.08
N GLU A 47 -22.74 1.70 19.89
CA GLU A 47 -22.41 1.11 18.62
C GLU A 47 -23.41 -0.01 18.41
N ILE A 48 -24.14 0.04 17.30
CA ILE A 48 -24.96 -1.10 16.90
C ILE A 48 -23.95 -2.22 16.62
N ALA A 49 -23.92 -3.22 17.52
CA ALA A 49 -23.06 -4.37 17.34
C ALA A 49 -23.43 -5.06 16.03
N PHE A 50 -22.43 -5.31 15.17
CA PHE A 50 -22.64 -6.05 13.93
C PHE A 50 -23.16 -7.45 14.24
N THR A 51 -24.27 -7.82 13.63
CA THR A 51 -24.77 -9.20 13.69
C THR A 51 -23.82 -10.13 12.95
N GLU A 52 -23.84 -11.42 13.24
CA GLU A 52 -23.04 -12.39 12.46
C GLU A 52 -23.39 -12.35 10.97
N LYS A 53 -24.66 -12.09 10.63
CA LYS A 53 -25.09 -11.89 9.25
C LYS A 53 -24.39 -10.69 8.59
N ASP A 54 -24.27 -9.57 9.30
CA ASP A 54 -23.56 -8.40 8.78
C ASP A 54 -22.07 -8.70 8.57
N LYS A 55 -21.45 -9.44 9.49
CA LYS A 55 -20.03 -9.83 9.36
C LYS A 55 -19.80 -10.71 8.13
N THR A 56 -20.66 -11.70 7.92
CA THR A 56 -20.62 -12.57 6.74
C THR A 56 -20.89 -11.80 5.44
N ASP A 57 -21.86 -10.87 5.42
CA ASP A 57 -22.14 -10.00 4.26
C ASP A 57 -20.91 -9.18 3.87
N ILE A 58 -20.25 -8.54 4.86
CA ILE A 58 -19.03 -7.77 4.61
C ILE A 58 -17.88 -8.66 4.13
N ALA A 59 -17.70 -9.85 4.71
CA ALA A 59 -16.67 -10.78 4.27
C ALA A 59 -16.86 -11.22 2.81
N GLY A 60 -18.09 -11.57 2.42
CA GLY A 60 -18.42 -11.93 1.05
C GLY A 60 -18.20 -10.78 0.06
N LEU A 61 -18.59 -9.55 0.42
CA LEU A 61 -18.33 -8.37 -0.41
C LEU A 61 -16.83 -8.09 -0.58
N ILE A 62 -16.01 -8.30 0.46
CA ILE A 62 -14.55 -8.15 0.36
C ILE A 62 -13.95 -9.22 -0.55
N ALA A 63 -14.41 -10.47 -0.44
CA ALA A 63 -13.90 -11.56 -1.27
C ALA A 63 -14.20 -11.36 -2.77
N GLU A 64 -15.31 -10.68 -3.08
CA GLU A 64 -15.75 -10.48 -4.46
C GLU A 64 -15.30 -9.13 -5.06
N TYR A 65 -15.33 -8.04 -4.30
CA TYR A 65 -15.15 -6.67 -4.80
C TYR A 65 -14.03 -5.88 -4.09
N GLY A 66 -13.24 -6.53 -3.23
CA GLY A 66 -12.34 -5.86 -2.31
C GLY A 66 -10.92 -5.64 -2.81
N SER A 67 -10.07 -5.37 -1.83
CA SER A 67 -8.62 -5.22 -1.93
C SER A 67 -7.96 -5.69 -0.63
N SER A 68 -6.63 -5.75 -0.62
CA SER A 68 -5.86 -6.12 0.58
C SER A 68 -6.10 -5.20 1.78
N SER A 69 -6.47 -3.95 1.55
CA SER A 69 -6.80 -3.00 2.62
C SER A 69 -8.14 -3.33 3.28
N ASN A 70 -9.13 -3.77 2.48
CA ASN A 70 -10.49 -4.05 2.97
C ASN A 70 -10.54 -5.25 3.92
N THR A 71 -9.68 -6.25 3.77
CA THR A 71 -9.60 -7.40 4.70
C THR A 71 -9.27 -6.99 6.15
N SER A 72 -8.83 -5.74 6.37
CA SER A 72 -8.60 -5.21 7.71
C SER A 72 -9.92 -4.94 8.45
N TRP A 73 -10.99 -4.65 7.71
CA TRP A 73 -12.30 -4.30 8.24
C TRP A 73 -12.95 -5.43 9.04
N LEU A 74 -12.52 -6.67 8.79
CA LEU A 74 -13.00 -7.87 9.47
C LEU A 74 -12.56 -7.94 10.95
N GLU A 75 -11.63 -7.08 11.38
CA GLU A 75 -11.39 -6.84 12.81
C GLU A 75 -12.41 -5.83 13.36
N PHE A 76 -13.68 -6.24 13.44
CA PHE A 76 -14.83 -5.40 13.84
C PHE A 76 -14.70 -4.76 15.24
N SER A 77 -13.76 -5.23 16.07
CA SER A 77 -13.43 -4.60 17.36
C SER A 77 -12.58 -3.33 17.22
N ARG A 78 -11.99 -3.11 16.03
CA ARG A 78 -11.11 -1.96 15.72
C ARG A 78 -11.70 -1.12 14.60
N TYR A 79 -12.19 -1.77 13.55
CA TYR A 79 -12.76 -1.12 12.40
C TYR A 79 -14.27 -0.98 12.56
N LYS A 80 -14.76 0.21 12.22
CA LYS A 80 -16.17 0.53 12.11
C LYS A 80 -16.54 0.46 10.63
N ILE A 81 -17.81 0.13 10.35
CA ILE A 81 -18.32 0.07 8.98
C ILE A 81 -19.38 1.15 8.80
N TRP A 82 -19.26 1.89 7.70
CA TRP A 82 -20.31 2.74 7.17
C TRP A 82 -20.91 2.06 5.94
N ARG A 83 -22.23 2.13 5.78
CA ARG A 83 -22.95 1.68 4.59
C ARG A 83 -23.79 2.84 4.07
N ALA A 84 -23.88 2.98 2.75
CA ALA A 84 -24.73 4.00 2.15
C ALA A 84 -26.20 3.81 2.59
N ASP A 85 -26.87 4.93 2.89
CA ASP A 85 -28.28 4.91 3.31
C ASP A 85 -29.21 4.50 2.16
N LYS A 86 -28.79 4.75 0.92
CA LYS A 86 -29.51 4.49 -0.33
C LYS A 86 -28.63 3.76 -1.32
N ASP A 87 -29.25 3.14 -2.31
CA ASP A 87 -28.56 2.61 -3.48
C ASP A 87 -27.86 3.75 -4.24
N ILE A 88 -26.72 3.44 -4.83
CA ILE A 88 -25.89 4.37 -5.61
C ILE A 88 -25.75 3.79 -7.02
N GLU A 89 -26.06 4.60 -8.02
CA GLU A 89 -25.95 4.21 -9.44
C GLU A 89 -24.55 3.67 -9.76
N GLY A 90 -24.50 2.61 -10.57
CA GLY A 90 -23.27 1.86 -10.86
C GLY A 90 -22.97 0.75 -9.86
N SER A 91 -23.51 0.78 -8.64
CA SER A 91 -23.29 -0.29 -7.66
C SER A 91 -24.49 -1.23 -7.53
N SER A 92 -24.28 -2.53 -7.66
CA SER A 92 -25.30 -3.59 -7.49
C SER A 92 -25.70 -3.84 -6.03
N PHE A 93 -24.94 -3.27 -5.10
CA PHE A 93 -25.20 -3.27 -3.66
C PHE A 93 -24.93 -1.89 -3.07
N ARG A 94 -25.54 -1.59 -1.91
CA ARG A 94 -25.27 -0.35 -1.17
C ARG A 94 -23.79 -0.30 -0.76
N PRO A 95 -23.02 0.70 -1.24
CA PRO A 95 -21.59 0.75 -1.01
C PRO A 95 -21.20 0.77 0.46
N VAL A 96 -20.01 0.26 0.74
CA VAL A 96 -19.50 0.04 2.10
C VAL A 96 -18.13 0.66 2.27
N GLN A 97 -17.90 1.34 3.41
CA GLN A 97 -16.59 1.87 3.80
C GLN A 97 -16.23 1.45 5.23
N GLY A 98 -15.13 0.74 5.39
CA GLY A 98 -14.51 0.51 6.69
C GLY A 98 -13.57 1.65 7.10
N TYR A 99 -13.54 1.96 8.39
CA TYR A 99 -12.74 3.06 8.92
C TYR A 99 -12.28 2.84 10.37
N LEU A 100 -11.19 3.50 10.75
CA LEU A 100 -10.76 3.65 12.15
C LEU A 100 -11.26 4.99 12.70
N ARG A 101 -11.54 5.06 14.00
CA ARG A 101 -12.06 6.28 14.65
C ARG A 101 -11.24 6.67 15.87
N SER A 102 -10.88 7.96 15.93
CA SER A 102 -10.25 8.59 17.09
C SER A 102 -10.69 10.05 17.13
N ASP A 103 -11.74 10.34 17.89
CA ASP A 103 -12.49 11.58 17.74
C ASP A 103 -11.63 12.85 17.80
N PRO A 104 -11.88 13.83 16.92
CA PRO A 104 -12.95 13.85 15.91
C PRO A 104 -12.57 13.15 14.59
N TYR A 105 -11.47 12.41 14.51
CA TYR A 105 -10.93 11.86 13.27
C TYR A 105 -11.59 10.54 12.85
N VAL A 106 -11.85 10.44 11.55
CA VAL A 106 -12.24 9.23 10.83
C VAL A 106 -11.17 8.96 9.79
N PHE A 107 -10.56 7.78 9.86
CA PHE A 107 -9.57 7.30 8.89
C PHE A 107 -10.22 6.24 8.02
N ALA A 108 -10.74 6.65 6.85
CA ALA A 108 -11.22 5.70 5.85
C ALA A 108 -10.04 4.83 5.41
N TRP A 109 -10.24 3.52 5.34
CA TRP A 109 -9.16 2.57 5.17
C TRP A 109 -9.34 1.74 3.90
N GLY A 110 -8.56 2.02 2.86
CA GLY A 110 -8.80 1.44 1.54
C GLY A 110 -9.98 2.08 0.82
N ASN A 111 -10.17 1.67 -0.43
CA ASN A 111 -11.29 2.09 -1.26
C ASN A 111 -12.62 1.58 -0.67
N PRO A 112 -13.74 2.30 -0.91
CA PRO A 112 -15.07 1.74 -0.66
C PRO A 112 -15.30 0.49 -1.50
N LEU A 113 -16.08 -0.46 -0.97
CA LEU A 113 -16.60 -1.56 -1.78
C LEU A 113 -17.76 -1.03 -2.61
N VAL A 114 -17.61 -1.16 -3.93
CA VAL A 114 -18.60 -0.89 -4.97
C VAL A 114 -18.52 -2.02 -6.00
N SER A 115 -19.59 -2.31 -6.73
CA SER A 115 -19.51 -3.32 -7.81
C SER A 115 -18.91 -2.77 -9.10
N ASP A 116 -18.93 -1.45 -9.29
CA ASP A 116 -18.37 -0.76 -10.46
C ASP A 116 -17.62 0.50 -9.97
N PRO A 117 -16.38 0.74 -10.42
CA PRO A 117 -15.62 1.95 -10.10
C PRO A 117 -16.37 3.27 -10.40
N ALA A 118 -17.32 3.29 -11.34
CA ALA A 118 -18.15 4.46 -11.62
C ALA A 118 -18.95 4.95 -10.39
N ALA A 119 -19.24 4.07 -9.44
CA ALA A 119 -19.94 4.42 -8.20
C ALA A 119 -19.02 5.03 -7.13
N LEU A 120 -17.69 5.04 -7.31
CA LEU A 120 -16.73 5.51 -6.31
C LEU A 120 -16.96 6.97 -5.96
N ASP A 121 -17.08 7.85 -6.98
CA ASP A 121 -17.23 9.28 -6.75
C ASP A 121 -18.42 9.56 -5.81
N GLU A 122 -19.62 9.06 -6.15
CA GLU A 122 -20.84 9.27 -5.34
C GLU A 122 -20.78 8.61 -3.97
N THR A 123 -20.18 7.43 -3.87
CA THR A 123 -19.93 6.78 -2.59
C THR A 123 -19.08 7.64 -1.67
N CYS A 124 -17.99 8.21 -2.19
CA CYS A 124 -17.09 9.09 -1.43
C CYS A 124 -17.80 10.34 -0.93
N TYR A 125 -18.67 10.92 -1.75
CA TYR A 125 -19.39 12.13 -1.40
C TYR A 125 -20.40 11.88 -0.28
N GLN A 126 -21.15 10.78 -0.35
CA GLN A 126 -22.10 10.42 0.70
C GLN A 126 -21.38 10.12 2.03
N PHE A 127 -20.25 9.41 1.99
CA PHE A 127 -19.46 9.15 3.21
C PHE A 127 -18.84 10.43 3.80
N TRP A 128 -18.30 11.30 2.95
CA TRP A 128 -17.80 12.61 3.37
C TRP A 128 -18.91 13.47 3.98
N LYS A 129 -20.09 13.51 3.36
CA LYS A 129 -21.26 14.24 3.86
C LYS A 129 -21.71 13.70 5.22
N TRP A 130 -21.71 12.37 5.38
CA TRP A 130 -22.00 11.71 6.66
C TRP A 130 -21.01 12.14 7.76
N CYS A 131 -19.71 12.20 7.45
CA CYS A 131 -18.67 12.69 8.37
C CYS A 131 -18.88 14.17 8.70
N LYS A 132 -19.08 15.01 7.68
CA LYS A 132 -19.25 16.47 7.81
C LYS A 132 -20.45 16.82 8.69
N ASN A 133 -21.60 16.16 8.49
CA ASN A 133 -22.81 16.39 9.27
C ASN A 133 -22.64 16.03 10.75
N ARG A 134 -21.68 15.16 11.07
CA ARG A 134 -21.29 14.77 12.43
C ARG A 134 -20.10 15.54 12.98
N LYS A 135 -19.64 16.57 12.25
CA LYS A 135 -18.46 17.38 12.60
C LYS A 135 -17.18 16.53 12.75
N LEU A 136 -17.08 15.45 12.00
CA LEU A 136 -15.92 14.56 11.97
C LEU A 136 -14.88 15.03 10.93
N LYS A 137 -13.61 14.77 11.24
CA LYS A 137 -12.43 15.09 10.42
C LYS A 137 -12.03 13.85 9.61
N LEU A 138 -12.41 13.82 8.34
CA LEU A 138 -12.14 12.68 7.44
C LEU A 138 -10.74 12.75 6.82
N ILE A 139 -10.00 11.64 6.88
CA ILE A 139 -8.75 11.38 6.17
C ILE A 139 -8.92 10.04 5.44
N TRP A 140 -8.57 9.97 4.16
CA TRP A 140 -8.52 8.71 3.43
C TRP A 140 -7.10 8.14 3.49
N CYS A 141 -6.97 6.90 3.93
CA CYS A 141 -5.70 6.20 4.03
C CYS A 141 -5.74 4.96 3.13
N CYS A 142 -4.59 4.62 2.55
CA CYS A 142 -4.44 3.44 1.70
C CYS A 142 -5.37 3.48 0.48
N ALA A 143 -5.57 4.67 -0.10
CA ALA A 143 -6.26 4.82 -1.38
C ALA A 143 -5.34 4.32 -2.50
N ASP A 144 -5.86 3.59 -3.47
CA ASP A 144 -5.10 3.26 -4.68
C ASP A 144 -5.13 4.42 -5.70
N GLY A 145 -4.58 4.20 -6.90
CA GLY A 145 -4.53 5.20 -7.95
C GLY A 145 -5.89 5.61 -8.52
N GLU A 146 -6.90 4.73 -8.52
CA GLU A 146 -8.25 5.09 -8.98
C GLU A 146 -8.94 5.98 -7.95
N MET A 147 -8.85 5.61 -6.69
CA MET A 147 -9.39 6.36 -5.58
C MET A 147 -8.68 7.70 -5.36
N GLU A 148 -7.37 7.75 -5.62
CA GLU A 148 -6.61 9.00 -5.64
C GLU A 148 -7.18 9.99 -6.67
N LYS A 149 -7.49 9.54 -7.89
CA LYS A 149 -8.13 10.39 -8.92
C LYS A 149 -9.51 10.88 -8.49
N VAL A 150 -10.28 10.05 -7.78
CA VAL A 150 -11.60 10.43 -7.24
C VAL A 150 -11.47 11.55 -6.21
N LEU A 151 -10.45 11.52 -5.34
CA LEU A 151 -10.31 12.48 -4.24
C LEU A 151 -9.40 13.68 -4.56
N GLY A 152 -8.43 13.48 -5.45
CA GLY A 152 -7.28 14.33 -5.69
C GLY A 152 -7.61 15.59 -6.48
N LYS A 153 -6.62 16.13 -7.19
CA LYS A 153 -6.78 17.34 -8.00
C LYS A 153 -7.73 17.09 -9.17
N ASN A 154 -8.42 18.15 -9.60
CA ASN A 154 -9.44 18.13 -10.67
C ASN A 154 -10.69 17.29 -10.37
N SER A 155 -10.82 16.71 -9.18
CA SER A 155 -12.06 16.15 -8.67
C SER A 155 -12.94 17.20 -7.99
N ARG A 156 -14.19 16.84 -7.68
CA ARG A 156 -15.08 17.67 -6.84
C ARG A 156 -14.58 17.85 -5.40
N PHE A 157 -13.67 16.99 -4.94
CA PHE A 157 -13.10 17.06 -3.60
C PHE A 157 -11.90 18.00 -3.56
N GLY A 158 -11.01 17.91 -4.57
CA GLY A 158 -9.81 18.74 -4.65
C GLY A 158 -8.91 18.58 -3.43
N TRP A 159 -8.76 17.35 -2.93
CA TRP A 159 -7.97 17.07 -1.73
C TRP A 159 -6.48 17.13 -1.99
N SER A 160 -5.71 17.25 -0.91
CA SER A 160 -4.26 17.05 -0.93
C SER A 160 -3.96 15.56 -0.85
N THR A 161 -2.98 15.10 -1.64
CA THR A 161 -2.61 13.69 -1.70
C THR A 161 -1.10 13.53 -1.53
N VAL A 162 -0.71 12.52 -0.74
CA VAL A 162 0.70 12.08 -0.60
C VAL A 162 0.77 10.59 -0.86
N SER A 163 1.86 10.15 -1.48
CA SER A 163 2.25 8.74 -1.48
C SER A 163 3.28 8.52 -0.38
N CYS A 164 2.95 7.67 0.58
CA CYS A 164 3.85 7.23 1.65
C CYS A 164 3.60 5.76 2.04
N ILE A 165 2.90 5.05 1.17
CA ILE A 165 2.46 3.67 1.33
C ILE A 165 2.70 2.99 -0.02
N VAL A 166 3.15 1.75 0.00
CA VAL A 166 3.18 0.89 -1.20
C VAL A 166 2.42 -0.39 -0.93
N GLU A 167 1.82 -0.95 -1.97
CA GLU A 167 1.32 -2.31 -1.97
C GLU A 167 2.31 -3.23 -2.69
N ASP A 168 2.67 -4.33 -2.03
CA ASP A 168 3.67 -5.28 -2.52
C ASP A 168 2.99 -6.42 -3.27
N MET A 169 2.90 -6.27 -4.59
CA MET A 169 2.35 -7.27 -5.49
C MET A 169 3.40 -8.31 -5.85
N LEU A 170 3.03 -9.58 -5.98
CA LEU A 170 3.85 -10.63 -6.57
C LEU A 170 3.04 -11.47 -7.55
N ASP A 171 3.72 -11.93 -8.60
CA ASP A 171 3.20 -12.91 -9.56
C ASP A 171 3.65 -14.32 -9.11
N PRO A 172 2.71 -15.26 -8.84
CA PRO A 172 3.06 -16.64 -8.52
C PRO A 172 4.04 -17.28 -9.52
N LYS A 173 3.89 -16.99 -10.82
CA LYS A 173 4.78 -17.50 -11.88
C LYS A 173 6.20 -16.99 -11.71
N ALA A 174 6.35 -15.69 -11.45
CA ALA A 174 7.66 -15.07 -11.25
C ALA A 174 8.40 -15.68 -10.03
N VAL A 175 7.67 -16.03 -8.96
CA VAL A 175 8.24 -16.71 -7.78
C VAL A 175 8.71 -18.12 -8.13
N VAL A 176 7.93 -18.86 -8.93
CA VAL A 176 8.28 -20.22 -9.37
C VAL A 176 9.49 -20.20 -10.30
N GLU A 177 9.50 -19.30 -11.28
CA GLU A 177 10.63 -19.10 -12.19
C GLU A 177 11.89 -18.66 -11.43
N LEU A 178 11.74 -17.79 -10.43
CA LEU A 178 12.83 -17.40 -9.55
C LEU A 178 13.49 -18.61 -8.89
N ALA A 179 12.70 -19.53 -8.33
CA ALA A 179 13.21 -20.76 -7.71
C ALA A 179 13.92 -21.69 -8.70
N LYS A 180 13.41 -21.78 -9.94
CA LYS A 180 13.89 -22.70 -10.99
C LYS A 180 15.02 -22.12 -11.87
N SER A 181 15.22 -20.80 -11.87
CA SER A 181 16.15 -20.12 -12.79
C SER A 181 17.61 -20.55 -12.62
N SER A 182 18.43 -20.32 -13.65
CA SER A 182 19.90 -20.41 -13.54
C SER A 182 20.55 -19.09 -13.08
N GLY A 183 19.74 -18.09 -12.70
CA GLY A 183 20.20 -16.75 -12.33
C GLY A 183 21.21 -16.74 -11.17
N SER A 184 22.19 -15.84 -11.25
CA SER A 184 23.38 -15.81 -10.38
C SER A 184 23.42 -14.62 -9.39
N GLY A 185 22.37 -13.79 -9.35
CA GLY A 185 22.25 -12.68 -8.40
C GLY A 185 22.26 -13.15 -6.94
N ALA A 186 22.77 -12.31 -6.03
CA ALA A 186 22.93 -12.67 -4.62
C ALA A 186 21.60 -13.02 -3.93
N GLU A 187 20.56 -12.22 -4.18
CA GLU A 187 19.21 -12.45 -3.64
C GLU A 187 18.58 -13.74 -4.17
N VAL A 188 18.67 -13.96 -5.48
CA VAL A 188 18.23 -15.20 -6.16
C VAL A 188 18.92 -16.43 -5.56
N LYS A 189 20.22 -16.34 -5.29
CA LYS A 189 20.99 -17.42 -4.66
C LYS A 189 20.56 -17.66 -3.22
N ASP A 190 20.31 -16.60 -2.44
CA ASP A 190 19.87 -16.74 -1.05
C ASP A 190 18.47 -17.36 -0.95
N PHE A 191 17.53 -16.90 -1.79
CA PHE A 191 16.18 -17.48 -1.88
C PHE A 191 16.22 -18.99 -2.14
N LYS A 192 16.94 -19.42 -3.18
CA LYS A 192 17.12 -20.85 -3.51
C LYS A 192 17.82 -21.63 -2.40
N LYS A 193 18.82 -21.04 -1.76
CA LYS A 193 19.54 -21.66 -0.64
C LYS A 193 18.61 -21.90 0.55
N ASN A 194 17.69 -20.97 0.84
CA ASN A 194 16.71 -21.09 1.90
C ASN A 194 15.70 -22.20 1.60
N ILE A 195 15.17 -22.28 0.37
CA ILE A 195 14.30 -23.39 -0.06
C ILE A 195 15.02 -24.74 0.15
N ARG A 196 16.23 -24.90 -0.41
CA ARG A 196 17.02 -26.14 -0.28
C ARG A 196 17.40 -26.48 1.15
N ARG A 197 17.46 -25.49 2.05
CA ARG A 197 17.74 -25.71 3.46
C ARG A 197 16.51 -26.28 4.17
N ALA A 198 15.32 -25.75 3.88
CA ALA A 198 14.06 -26.28 4.41
C ALA A 198 13.84 -27.73 3.94
N GLU A 199 14.05 -28.00 2.65
CA GLU A 199 13.94 -29.35 2.08
C GLU A 199 14.89 -30.34 2.77
N ARG A 200 16.18 -30.00 2.89
CA ARG A 200 17.17 -30.85 3.58
C ARG A 200 16.91 -31.04 5.07
N ALA A 201 16.20 -30.09 5.69
CA ALA A 201 15.75 -30.21 7.07
C ALA A 201 14.51 -31.11 7.21
N GLY A 202 13.92 -31.60 6.11
CA GLY A 202 12.74 -32.45 6.14
C GLY A 202 11.44 -31.68 6.39
N ILE A 203 11.39 -30.40 5.98
CA ILE A 203 10.14 -29.64 5.98
C ILE A 203 9.25 -30.16 4.86
N THR A 204 8.00 -30.47 5.18
CA THR A 204 6.94 -30.71 4.20
C THR A 204 5.95 -29.55 4.24
N VAL A 205 5.29 -29.28 3.11
CA VAL A 205 4.26 -28.25 3.00
C VAL A 205 3.03 -28.83 2.33
N ARG A 206 1.85 -28.53 2.86
CA ARG A 206 0.57 -28.93 2.27
C ARG A 206 -0.51 -27.89 2.50
N GLU A 207 -1.46 -27.82 1.57
CA GLU A 207 -2.71 -27.08 1.79
C GLU A 207 -3.63 -27.86 2.73
N ILE A 208 -4.35 -27.14 3.60
CA ILE A 208 -5.46 -27.68 4.39
C ILE A 208 -6.71 -26.87 4.06
N LYS A 209 -7.66 -27.51 3.38
CA LYS A 209 -8.97 -26.91 3.12
C LYS A 209 -9.72 -26.66 4.43
N TRP A 210 -10.57 -25.65 4.46
CA TRP A 210 -11.24 -25.19 5.68
C TRP A 210 -11.97 -26.33 6.41
N GLU A 211 -12.70 -27.14 5.67
CA GLU A 211 -13.47 -28.29 6.14
C GLU A 211 -12.62 -29.46 6.65
N ALA A 212 -11.33 -29.51 6.30
CA ALA A 212 -10.41 -30.58 6.66
C ALA A 212 -9.61 -30.32 7.95
N TRP A 213 -9.75 -29.13 8.56
CA TRP A 213 -9.05 -28.79 9.80
C TRP A 213 -9.63 -29.55 11.00
N THR A 214 -8.75 -30.24 11.73
CA THR A 214 -9.07 -30.82 13.04
C THR A 214 -8.87 -29.81 14.16
N ASP A 215 -9.57 -29.97 15.29
CA ASP A 215 -9.40 -29.13 16.48
C ASP A 215 -7.96 -29.18 17.02
N ALA A 216 -7.31 -30.34 16.92
CA ALA A 216 -5.91 -30.51 17.32
C ALA A 216 -4.97 -29.64 16.48
N GLN A 217 -5.14 -29.62 15.15
CA GLN A 217 -4.33 -28.78 14.26
C GLN A 217 -4.61 -27.29 14.47
N LYS A 218 -5.88 -26.89 14.68
CA LYS A 218 -6.23 -25.50 14.99
C LYS A 218 -5.54 -25.03 16.26
N LYS A 219 -5.57 -25.86 17.32
CA LYS A 219 -4.90 -25.58 18.58
C LYS A 219 -3.38 -25.46 18.42
N GLU A 220 -2.76 -26.34 17.63
CA GLU A 220 -1.32 -26.28 17.36
C GLU A 220 -0.92 -24.97 16.65
N VAL A 221 -1.71 -24.53 15.67
CA VAL A 221 -1.53 -23.22 15.01
C VAL A 221 -1.69 -22.08 16.01
N GLU A 222 -2.70 -22.10 16.87
CA GLU A 222 -2.94 -21.06 17.88
C GLU A 222 -1.78 -20.96 18.88
N GLU A 223 -1.25 -22.10 19.35
CA GLU A 223 -0.08 -22.18 20.21
C GLU A 223 1.18 -21.66 19.51
N GLY A 224 1.36 -22.01 18.23
CA GLY A 224 2.45 -21.53 17.38
C GLY A 224 2.40 -20.01 17.19
N VAL A 225 1.22 -19.46 16.87
CA VAL A 225 0.97 -18.02 16.74
C VAL A 225 1.21 -17.31 18.07
N ALA A 226 0.73 -17.86 19.19
CA ALA A 226 0.96 -17.28 20.52
C ALA A 226 2.46 -17.24 20.87
N SER A 227 3.19 -18.31 20.56
CA SER A 227 4.64 -18.41 20.78
C SER A 227 5.42 -17.42 19.89
N TRP A 228 5.05 -17.31 18.61
CA TRP A 228 5.59 -16.34 17.68
C TRP A 228 5.35 -14.90 18.14
N LYS A 229 4.13 -14.57 18.63
CA LYS A 229 3.79 -13.25 19.18
C LYS A 229 4.67 -12.92 20.39
N LYS A 230 4.86 -13.87 21.32
CA LYS A 230 5.74 -13.69 22.49
C LYS A 230 7.19 -13.42 22.09
N HIS A 231 7.71 -14.18 21.13
CA HIS A 231 9.07 -14.00 20.61
C HIS A 231 9.26 -12.63 19.94
N LYS A 232 8.27 -12.16 19.18
CA LYS A 232 8.31 -10.82 18.58
C LYS A 232 8.20 -9.69 19.62
N LYS A 233 7.42 -9.86 20.68
CA LYS A 233 7.26 -8.84 21.74
C LYS A 233 8.53 -8.61 22.55
N SER A 234 9.39 -9.61 22.73
CA SER A 234 10.64 -9.44 23.48
C SER A 234 11.68 -8.58 22.74
N ALA A 235 11.46 -8.23 21.47
CA ALA A 235 12.36 -7.38 20.67
C ALA A 235 12.16 -5.86 20.88
N ASN A 236 11.31 -5.45 21.82
CA ASN A 236 11.11 -4.05 22.27
C ASN A 236 10.84 -3.01 21.15
N SER A 237 10.27 -3.43 20.02
CA SER A 237 9.88 -2.54 18.93
C SER A 237 8.38 -2.25 18.95
N MET A 238 8.03 -0.98 18.81
CA MET A 238 6.63 -0.56 18.68
C MET A 238 6.03 -1.17 17.41
N GLN A 239 5.00 -2.00 17.57
CA GLN A 239 4.32 -2.64 16.45
C GLN A 239 3.16 -1.77 15.97
N ILE A 240 3.33 -1.20 14.78
CA ILE A 240 2.26 -0.57 14.02
C ILE A 240 1.80 -1.56 12.96
N ALA A 241 0.51 -1.88 12.95
CA ALA A 241 -0.08 -2.75 11.95
C ALA A 241 -1.59 -2.48 11.77
N SER A 242 -2.01 -2.57 10.52
CA SER A 242 -3.42 -2.51 10.14
C SER A 242 -4.22 -3.66 10.74
N THR A 243 -3.62 -4.85 10.85
CA THR A 243 -4.28 -6.04 11.39
C THR A 243 -3.39 -6.86 12.30
N SER A 244 -4.03 -7.54 13.24
CA SER A 244 -3.46 -8.53 14.14
C SER A 244 -3.42 -9.91 13.47
N PHE A 245 -2.63 -10.83 14.03
CA PHE A 245 -2.58 -12.20 13.53
C PHE A 245 -3.79 -12.99 14.06
N GLN A 246 -4.84 -13.09 13.25
CA GLN A 246 -6.06 -13.87 13.48
C GLN A 246 -6.28 -14.84 12.30
N PRO A 247 -5.83 -16.10 12.43
CA PRO A 247 -5.81 -17.04 11.29
C PRO A 247 -7.21 -17.43 10.80
N TRP A 248 -8.21 -17.45 11.70
CA TRP A 248 -9.53 -18.04 11.43
C TRP A 248 -10.65 -17.06 11.09
N VAL A 249 -10.40 -15.75 11.18
CA VAL A 249 -11.39 -14.74 10.74
C VAL A 249 -11.68 -14.99 9.27
N ASP A 250 -12.95 -15.07 8.86
CA ASP A 250 -13.30 -15.25 7.45
C ASP A 250 -12.62 -16.48 6.81
N ALA A 251 -12.67 -17.61 7.50
CA ALA A 251 -12.03 -18.84 7.03
C ALA A 251 -12.65 -19.39 5.74
N GLU A 252 -13.91 -19.05 5.45
CA GLU A 252 -14.64 -19.49 4.25
C GLU A 252 -14.03 -18.94 2.95
N HIS A 253 -13.48 -17.73 2.98
CA HIS A 253 -12.82 -17.10 1.83
C HIS A 253 -11.29 -17.16 1.92
N ARG A 254 -10.75 -18.08 2.74
CA ARG A 254 -9.31 -18.23 2.96
C ARG A 254 -8.79 -19.59 2.54
N ARG A 255 -7.54 -19.58 2.08
CA ARG A 255 -6.74 -20.78 1.79
C ARG A 255 -5.55 -20.86 2.74
N TYR A 256 -5.19 -22.07 3.15
CA TYR A 256 -4.24 -22.29 4.22
C TYR A 256 -3.17 -23.30 3.82
N TRP A 257 -1.90 -22.90 3.90
CA TRP A 257 -0.76 -23.82 3.81
C TRP A 257 -0.06 -23.90 5.14
N VAL A 258 0.27 -25.12 5.55
CA VAL A 258 1.09 -25.37 6.73
C VAL A 258 2.43 -25.95 6.33
N SER A 259 3.49 -25.59 7.04
CA SER A 259 4.73 -26.34 7.03
C SER A 259 4.77 -27.29 8.22
N GLU A 260 5.17 -28.53 7.99
CA GLU A 260 5.30 -29.57 9.00
C GLU A 260 6.75 -30.04 9.13
N HIS A 261 7.16 -30.30 10.38
CA HIS A 261 8.47 -30.85 10.71
C HIS A 261 8.32 -31.82 11.88
N GLN A 262 8.79 -33.05 11.71
CA GLN A 262 8.70 -34.10 12.75
C GLN A 262 7.27 -34.31 13.27
N GLY A 263 6.28 -34.26 12.37
CA GLY A 263 4.86 -34.46 12.69
C GLY A 263 4.18 -33.29 13.40
N LYS A 264 4.81 -32.11 13.44
CA LYS A 264 4.26 -30.88 14.03
C LYS A 264 4.15 -29.76 13.02
N ILE A 265 3.10 -28.95 13.12
CA ILE A 265 2.96 -27.70 12.36
C ILE A 265 3.96 -26.68 12.91
N VAL A 266 4.85 -26.22 12.04
CA VAL A 266 5.92 -25.25 12.36
C VAL A 266 5.82 -23.96 11.55
N GLY A 267 4.76 -23.77 10.78
CA GLY A 267 4.48 -22.53 10.07
C GLY A 267 3.15 -22.53 9.36
N LEU A 268 2.71 -21.33 8.98
CA LEU A 268 1.41 -21.07 8.35
C LEU A 268 1.53 -19.95 7.32
N VAL A 269 0.89 -20.14 6.16
CA VAL A 269 0.47 -19.07 5.23
C VAL A 269 -1.04 -19.10 5.14
N VAL A 270 -1.65 -17.92 5.24
CA VAL A 270 -3.09 -17.70 5.04
C VAL A 270 -3.25 -16.74 3.88
N LEU A 271 -3.89 -17.20 2.81
CA LEU A 271 -4.30 -16.36 1.70
C LEU A 271 -5.77 -15.98 1.88
N SER A 272 -6.09 -14.68 1.86
CA SER A 272 -7.46 -14.18 1.83
C SER A 272 -7.81 -13.77 0.41
N ARG A 273 -8.94 -14.24 -0.11
CA ARG A 273 -9.45 -13.75 -1.39
C ARG A 273 -9.85 -12.28 -1.25
N ILE A 274 -9.46 -11.45 -2.21
CA ILE A 274 -9.75 -10.01 -2.21
C ILE A 274 -10.42 -9.52 -3.50
N HIS A 275 -10.48 -10.35 -4.54
CA HIS A 275 -11.25 -10.17 -5.77
C HIS A 275 -11.25 -11.52 -6.54
N HIS A 276 -11.94 -11.63 -7.67
CA HIS A 276 -11.79 -12.77 -8.60
C HIS A 276 -10.30 -12.97 -8.96
N ASP A 277 -9.77 -14.16 -8.65
CA ASP A 277 -8.37 -14.57 -8.85
C ASP A 277 -7.29 -13.67 -8.23
N GLN A 278 -7.63 -12.94 -7.16
CA GLN A 278 -6.66 -12.14 -6.41
C GLN A 278 -6.66 -12.52 -4.93
N TYR A 279 -5.45 -12.67 -4.38
CA TYR A 279 -5.25 -13.05 -2.99
C TYR A 279 -4.32 -12.11 -2.25
N GLN A 280 -4.61 -11.85 -0.98
CA GLN A 280 -3.66 -11.28 -0.05
C GLN A 280 -3.00 -12.38 0.78
N ILE A 281 -1.67 -12.37 0.93
CA ILE A 281 -0.97 -13.08 2.01
C ILE A 281 -1.29 -12.37 3.33
N LYS A 282 -2.42 -12.76 3.93
CA LYS A 282 -2.98 -12.09 5.12
C LYS A 282 -2.13 -12.35 6.35
N ASN A 283 -1.74 -13.60 6.54
CA ASN A 283 -0.83 -13.98 7.61
C ASN A 283 0.21 -14.96 7.07
N HIS A 284 1.44 -14.78 7.53
CA HIS A 284 2.52 -15.71 7.26
C HIS A 284 3.51 -15.70 8.43
N ALA A 285 3.87 -16.89 8.89
CA ALA A 285 4.89 -17.06 9.91
C ALA A 285 5.49 -18.47 9.86
N ALA A 286 6.81 -18.53 10.02
CA ALA A 286 7.48 -19.67 10.62
C ALA A 286 7.43 -19.53 12.14
N PHE A 287 6.97 -20.56 12.84
CA PHE A 287 6.88 -20.59 14.30
C PHE A 287 8.27 -20.76 14.93
N PRO A 288 8.42 -20.45 16.23
CA PRO A 288 9.68 -20.66 16.93
C PRO A 288 10.17 -22.10 16.76
N ASN A 289 11.48 -22.27 16.55
CA ASN A 289 12.16 -23.55 16.28
C ASN A 289 11.93 -24.16 14.89
N ALA A 290 11.16 -23.52 14.00
CA ALA A 290 11.12 -23.93 12.60
C ALA A 290 12.52 -23.86 11.97
N PRO A 291 12.95 -24.88 11.20
CA PRO A 291 14.20 -24.83 10.44
C PRO A 291 14.32 -23.58 9.57
N HIS A 292 15.54 -23.06 9.42
CA HIS A 292 15.78 -21.91 8.55
C HIS A 292 15.34 -22.19 7.10
N GLY A 293 14.70 -21.20 6.48
CA GLY A 293 14.15 -21.30 5.13
C GLY A 293 12.70 -21.80 5.06
N THR A 294 12.12 -22.25 6.19
CA THR A 294 10.70 -22.66 6.26
C THR A 294 9.76 -21.59 5.74
N SER A 295 10.06 -20.33 6.06
CA SER A 295 9.27 -19.16 5.71
C SER A 295 9.18 -18.96 4.20
N GLU A 296 10.34 -18.96 3.52
CA GLU A 296 10.46 -18.86 2.06
C GLU A 296 9.87 -20.09 1.37
N TYR A 297 10.15 -21.30 1.87
CA TYR A 297 9.64 -22.53 1.28
C TYR A 297 8.11 -22.63 1.34
N LEU A 298 7.51 -22.20 2.45
CA LEU A 298 6.06 -22.19 2.61
C LEU A 298 5.36 -21.24 1.62
N ILE A 299 5.87 -20.03 1.42
CA ILE A 299 5.33 -19.10 0.42
C ILE A 299 5.57 -19.65 -0.99
N TYR A 300 6.77 -20.15 -1.30
CA TYR A 300 7.08 -20.74 -2.59
C TYR A 300 6.09 -21.86 -2.96
N GLN A 301 5.82 -22.80 -2.04
CA GLN A 301 4.89 -23.90 -2.28
C GLN A 301 3.45 -23.42 -2.49
N ALA A 302 3.02 -22.37 -1.79
CA ALA A 302 1.71 -21.76 -2.03
C ALA A 302 1.63 -21.11 -3.42
N MET A 303 2.70 -20.42 -3.85
CA MET A 303 2.76 -19.81 -5.18
C MET A 303 2.85 -20.85 -6.31
N ASP A 304 3.60 -21.94 -6.12
CA ASP A 304 3.69 -23.05 -7.08
C ASP A 304 2.33 -23.75 -7.27
N ALA A 305 1.55 -23.90 -6.20
CA ALA A 305 0.18 -24.38 -6.27
C ALA A 305 -0.73 -23.43 -7.08
N LEU A 306 -0.73 -22.12 -6.75
CA LEU A 306 -1.52 -21.12 -7.50
C LEU A 306 -1.14 -21.04 -8.97
N ASN A 307 0.17 -21.10 -9.28
CA ASN A 307 0.65 -21.09 -10.65
C ASN A 307 0.14 -22.33 -11.41
N SER A 308 0.21 -23.51 -10.79
CA SER A 308 -0.23 -24.77 -11.41
C SER A 308 -1.74 -24.78 -11.69
N GLU A 309 -2.54 -24.16 -10.81
CA GLU A 309 -3.99 -24.00 -11.02
C GLU A 309 -4.30 -23.04 -12.18
N SER A 310 -3.50 -21.97 -12.35
CA SER A 310 -3.70 -21.00 -13.43
C SER A 310 -3.37 -21.56 -14.83
N ASP A 311 -2.60 -22.63 -14.90
CA ASP A 311 -2.28 -23.34 -16.15
C ASP A 311 -3.40 -24.33 -16.57
N GLU A 312 -4.46 -24.53 -15.76
CA GLU A 312 -5.60 -25.35 -16.15
C GLU A 312 -6.54 -24.61 -17.13
N PRO A 313 -6.95 -25.25 -18.26
CA PRO A 313 -7.84 -24.62 -19.23
C PRO A 313 -9.25 -24.41 -18.64
N GLY A 314 -9.56 -23.17 -18.25
CA GLY A 314 -10.91 -22.76 -17.83
C GLY A 314 -11.01 -21.73 -16.71
N THR A 315 -9.90 -21.36 -16.05
CA THR A 315 -9.86 -20.35 -14.99
C THR A 315 -9.78 -18.93 -15.55
N ASN A 316 -10.81 -18.11 -15.30
CA ASN A 316 -10.96 -16.76 -15.82
C ASN A 316 -10.23 -15.72 -14.94
N GLY A 317 -8.90 -15.62 -15.06
CA GLY A 317 -8.16 -14.54 -14.39
C GLY A 317 -8.59 -13.14 -14.85
N ALA A 318 -8.67 -12.19 -13.92
CA ALA A 318 -8.92 -10.79 -14.21
C ALA A 318 -7.63 -10.04 -14.58
N VAL A 319 -7.73 -9.17 -15.57
CA VAL A 319 -6.71 -8.18 -15.96
C VAL A 319 -6.74 -7.02 -14.99
N PHE A 320 -5.60 -6.57 -14.49
CA PHE A 320 -5.37 -5.14 -14.27
C PHE A 320 -3.88 -4.94 -14.04
N TRP A 321 -3.12 -4.37 -15.00
CA TRP A 321 -1.86 -3.65 -14.80
C TRP A 321 -1.61 -2.82 -16.07
N GLU A 322 -2.19 -1.62 -16.16
CA GLU A 322 -1.77 -0.62 -17.15
C GLU A 322 -1.28 0.63 -16.42
N GLN A 323 0.04 0.82 -16.41
CA GLN A 323 0.68 2.06 -15.97
C GLN A 323 0.53 3.10 -17.07
N ASN A 324 -0.31 4.10 -16.85
CA ASN A 324 -0.15 5.37 -17.57
C ASN A 324 1.03 6.13 -16.96
N SER A 325 2.22 5.87 -17.47
CA SER A 325 3.33 6.81 -17.44
C SER A 325 3.01 7.98 -18.37
N SER A 326 2.26 8.98 -17.88
CA SER A 326 2.09 10.26 -18.57
C SER A 326 2.91 11.34 -17.85
N GLY A 327 3.86 11.90 -18.60
CA GLY A 327 4.98 12.70 -18.13
C GLY A 327 4.62 14.00 -17.42
N HIS A 328 5.51 14.40 -16.50
CA HIS A 328 5.67 15.78 -16.10
C HIS A 328 6.53 16.49 -17.15
N GLY A 329 5.90 16.90 -18.25
CA GLY A 329 6.47 17.88 -19.17
C GLY A 329 6.39 19.27 -18.54
N HIS A 330 7.54 19.90 -18.37
CA HIS A 330 7.65 21.32 -18.07
C HIS A 330 7.02 22.13 -19.21
N ASP A 331 5.93 22.83 -18.90
CA ASP A 331 5.31 23.76 -19.83
C ASP A 331 6.11 25.08 -19.85
N GLY A 332 6.39 25.56 -21.05
CA GLY A 332 7.27 26.69 -21.33
C GLY A 332 7.05 27.24 -22.73
N SER A 333 5.96 28.00 -22.87
CA SER A 333 5.77 29.17 -23.73
C SER A 333 5.52 28.99 -25.24
N ALA A 334 4.29 29.40 -25.59
CA ALA A 334 3.75 29.97 -26.84
C ALA A 334 4.73 30.51 -27.91
N ASP A 335 4.47 30.20 -29.19
CA ASP A 335 3.71 31.04 -30.14
C ASP A 335 3.61 30.36 -31.53
N ALA A 336 2.60 30.77 -32.33
CA ALA A 336 2.13 30.12 -33.56
C ALA A 336 2.84 30.63 -34.87
N PRO A 337 2.29 30.46 -36.10
CA PRO A 337 2.49 29.33 -37.00
C PRO A 337 3.03 29.71 -38.42
N SER A 338 3.56 28.77 -39.20
CA SER A 338 3.59 28.91 -40.68
C SER A 338 3.87 27.61 -41.45
N GLU A 339 2.90 27.27 -42.29
CA GLU A 339 2.91 26.69 -43.65
C GLU A 339 4.18 26.07 -44.30
N SER A 340 3.95 24.84 -44.80
CA SER A 340 4.16 24.36 -46.18
C SER A 340 5.55 23.99 -46.73
N SER A 341 5.53 22.78 -47.32
CA SER A 341 6.04 22.41 -48.64
C SER A 341 7.46 21.82 -48.80
N SER A 342 7.44 20.62 -49.38
CA SER A 342 8.30 20.08 -50.44
C SER A 342 9.82 19.94 -50.23
N ALA A 343 10.20 18.67 -50.01
CA ALA A 343 10.93 17.80 -50.94
C ALA A 343 12.37 18.14 -51.43
N VAL A 344 13.10 17.04 -51.66
CA VAL A 344 14.15 16.82 -52.69
C VAL A 344 15.62 16.84 -52.21
N VAL A 345 16.20 15.62 -52.21
CA VAL A 345 17.56 15.24 -52.72
C VAL A 345 18.79 15.27 -51.79
N SER A 346 19.25 14.05 -51.45
CA SER A 346 20.65 13.62 -51.22
C SER A 346 21.47 13.77 -52.54
N PRO A 347 22.83 13.82 -52.59
CA PRO A 347 23.68 12.80 -51.98
C PRO A 347 25.16 13.16 -51.65
N SER A 348 25.82 12.15 -51.08
CA SER A 348 27.22 11.73 -51.32
C SER A 348 28.33 12.13 -50.34
N ALA A 349 28.96 11.05 -49.83
CA ALA A 349 30.41 10.81 -49.68
C ALA A 349 31.17 11.67 -48.64
N SER A 350 32.15 11.18 -47.88
CA SER A 350 32.80 9.88 -47.75
C SER A 350 33.84 10.00 -46.61
N GLN A 351 34.09 8.88 -45.94
CA GLN A 351 35.38 8.47 -45.33
C GLN A 351 35.97 9.22 -44.12
N SER A 352 36.11 8.43 -43.04
CA SER A 352 37.39 8.04 -42.40
C SER A 352 37.52 8.39 -40.92
N GLY A 353 38.12 7.45 -40.17
CA GLY A 353 38.82 7.75 -38.92
C GLY A 353 38.39 6.94 -37.72
N HIS A 354 39.15 5.88 -37.43
CA HIS A 354 39.11 5.11 -36.19
C HIS A 354 39.24 5.96 -34.91
N THR A 355 38.59 5.56 -33.83
CA THR A 355 39.25 5.32 -32.52
C THR A 355 38.28 4.65 -31.55
N SER A 356 38.75 3.55 -30.98
CA SER A 356 38.05 2.75 -29.98
C SER A 356 38.08 3.44 -28.62
N SER A 357 36.95 3.45 -27.91
CA SER A 357 36.94 3.45 -26.45
C SER A 357 35.83 2.53 -25.94
N ASN A 358 36.25 1.49 -25.22
CA ASN A 358 35.39 0.57 -24.50
C ASN A 358 34.68 1.32 -23.36
N HIS A 359 33.36 1.42 -23.42
CA HIS A 359 32.52 1.60 -22.24
C HIS A 359 31.55 0.44 -22.15
N ALA A 360 31.59 -0.24 -20.99
CA ALA A 360 30.74 -1.37 -20.65
C ALA A 360 29.26 -0.94 -20.63
N GLU A 361 28.47 -1.47 -21.55
CA GLU A 361 27.02 -1.35 -21.53
C GLU A 361 26.42 -2.25 -20.45
N ARG A 362 25.72 -1.60 -19.49
CA ARG A 362 24.67 -2.24 -18.69
C ARG A 362 23.47 -2.48 -19.60
N PRO A 363 22.83 -3.67 -19.61
CA PRO A 363 21.60 -3.84 -20.36
C PRO A 363 20.46 -3.14 -19.61
N ASP A 364 20.15 -1.92 -20.03
CA ASP A 364 18.90 -1.25 -19.75
C ASP A 364 17.84 -1.90 -20.64
N LYS A 365 17.08 -2.86 -20.10
CA LYS A 365 15.93 -3.42 -20.80
C LYS A 365 14.69 -2.62 -20.43
N THR A 366 14.48 -1.54 -21.15
CA THR A 366 13.16 -0.95 -21.36
C THR A 366 12.32 -1.93 -22.17
N PHE A 367 11.33 -2.55 -21.54
CA PHE A 367 10.29 -3.27 -22.27
C PHE A 367 9.34 -2.24 -22.88
N GLY A 368 9.33 -2.15 -24.21
CA GLY A 368 8.38 -1.33 -24.96
C GLY A 368 6.96 -1.88 -24.83
N ALA A 369 5.99 -0.97 -24.74
CA ALA A 369 4.58 -1.23 -24.46
C ALA A 369 3.75 -1.65 -25.69
N GLU A 370 4.29 -2.50 -26.57
CA GLU A 370 3.60 -2.97 -27.77
C GLU A 370 3.89 -4.46 -28.01
N ASP A 371 3.40 -5.36 -27.14
CA ASP A 371 3.15 -6.79 -27.43
C ASP A 371 2.61 -7.55 -26.19
N ALA A 372 1.55 -7.05 -25.55
CA ALA A 372 0.82 -7.82 -24.55
C ALA A 372 -0.13 -8.81 -25.25
N THR A 373 0.31 -10.05 -25.48
CA THR A 373 -0.54 -11.13 -25.98
C THR A 373 -1.65 -11.48 -24.98
N SER A 374 -2.79 -12.02 -25.44
CA SER A 374 -3.93 -12.42 -24.59
C SER A 374 -3.59 -13.39 -23.45
N ASP A 375 -2.39 -13.97 -23.48
CA ASP A 375 -1.81 -14.88 -22.49
C ASP A 375 -1.31 -14.19 -21.19
N GLN A 376 -1.18 -12.86 -21.19
CA GLN A 376 -0.86 -12.08 -19.99
C GLN A 376 -2.10 -11.60 -19.24
N LEU A 377 -3.28 -11.71 -19.85
CA LEU A 377 -4.51 -11.02 -19.43
C LEU A 377 -5.37 -11.83 -18.44
N ARG A 378 -4.90 -12.98 -17.91
CA ARG A 378 -5.74 -13.86 -17.07
C ARG A 378 -5.00 -14.61 -15.97
N ARG A 379 -4.08 -13.96 -15.24
CA ARG A 379 -3.28 -14.64 -14.20
C ARG A 379 -3.71 -14.28 -12.79
N VAL A 380 -3.63 -15.28 -11.91
CA VAL A 380 -3.78 -15.09 -10.46
C VAL A 380 -2.75 -14.07 -9.98
N SER A 381 -3.19 -13.08 -9.22
CA SER A 381 -2.28 -12.11 -8.60
C SER A 381 -2.30 -12.26 -7.07
N VAL A 382 -1.15 -12.01 -6.46
CA VAL A 382 -1.00 -12.10 -5.00
C VAL A 382 -0.37 -10.83 -4.46
N THR A 383 -0.80 -10.38 -3.30
CA THR A 383 -0.23 -9.20 -2.62
C THR A 383 0.15 -9.54 -1.19
N PHE A 384 1.29 -9.05 -0.70
CA PHE A 384 1.56 -9.04 0.74
C PHE A 384 0.76 -7.96 1.49
N GLY A 385 -0.01 -7.15 0.76
CA GLY A 385 -0.71 -5.97 1.23
C GLY A 385 0.23 -4.80 1.50
N ILE A 386 -0.35 -3.72 2.01
CA ILE A 386 0.38 -2.46 2.17
C ILE A 386 1.55 -2.51 3.16
N THR A 387 2.58 -1.70 2.89
CA THR A 387 3.66 -1.33 3.81
C THR A 387 3.98 0.16 3.64
N ALA A 388 4.74 0.74 4.57
CA ALA A 388 5.26 2.09 4.39
C ALA A 388 6.31 2.09 3.26
N SER A 389 6.30 3.12 2.43
CA SER A 389 7.37 3.36 1.45
C SER A 389 8.66 3.82 2.13
N GLU A 390 9.78 3.89 1.40
CA GLU A 390 10.99 4.49 1.96
C GLU A 390 10.87 6.00 2.12
N GLU A 391 10.13 6.64 1.21
CA GLU A 391 10.01 8.09 1.11
C GLU A 391 8.56 8.54 1.04
N LEU A 392 8.30 9.77 1.50
CA LEU A 392 7.02 10.46 1.30
C LEU A 392 7.12 11.37 0.07
N THR A 393 6.26 11.12 -0.91
CA THR A 393 6.18 11.89 -2.16
C THR A 393 4.88 12.69 -2.17
N PRO A 394 4.94 14.04 -2.21
CA PRO A 394 3.77 14.87 -2.47
C PRO A 394 3.23 14.61 -3.87
N VAL A 395 1.91 14.51 -4.01
CA VAL A 395 1.25 14.25 -5.30
C VAL A 395 0.42 15.47 -5.68
N ASP A 396 -0.73 15.68 -5.03
CA ASP A 396 -1.59 16.83 -5.33
C ASP A 396 -1.72 17.85 -4.20
N ASN A 397 -1.92 19.11 -4.60
CA ASN A 397 -2.28 20.23 -3.73
C ASN A 397 -1.37 20.43 -2.50
N LEU A 398 -0.08 20.10 -2.63
CA LEU A 398 0.93 20.24 -1.59
C LEU A 398 2.16 20.97 -2.13
N LYS A 399 2.56 22.05 -1.45
CA LYS A 399 3.74 22.85 -1.78
C LYS A 399 4.36 23.46 -0.52
N GLY A 400 5.66 23.73 -0.57
CA GLY A 400 6.39 24.48 0.45
C GLY A 400 6.39 23.80 1.81
N TRP A 401 6.25 24.60 2.88
CA TRP A 401 6.42 24.18 4.27
C TRP A 401 5.58 22.96 4.70
N ARG A 402 4.38 22.76 4.12
CA ARG A 402 3.52 21.61 4.41
C ARG A 402 4.16 20.28 4.02
N VAL A 403 4.88 20.24 2.90
CA VAL A 403 5.62 19.05 2.46
C VAL A 403 6.74 18.77 3.45
N SER A 404 7.56 19.78 3.77
CA SER A 404 8.67 19.65 4.71
C SER A 404 8.22 19.11 6.06
N PHE A 405 7.08 19.60 6.57
CA PHE A 405 6.48 19.12 7.81
C PHE A 405 6.03 17.64 7.73
N LEU A 406 5.31 17.26 6.65
CA LEU A 406 4.84 15.88 6.46
C LEU A 406 6.01 14.91 6.33
N THR A 407 7.03 15.26 5.56
CA THR A 407 8.26 14.47 5.41
C THR A 407 8.98 14.30 6.75
N LYS A 408 9.11 15.37 7.55
CA LYS A 408 9.74 15.29 8.89
C LYS A 408 8.96 14.37 9.84
N THR A 409 7.63 14.48 9.85
CA THR A 409 6.74 13.62 10.65
C THR A 409 6.88 12.16 10.21
N TYR A 410 6.86 11.91 8.91
CA TYR A 410 7.01 10.58 8.33
C TYR A 410 8.34 9.91 8.71
N ASN A 411 9.45 10.62 8.54
CA ASN A 411 10.79 10.12 8.88
C ASN A 411 10.93 9.81 10.38
N THR A 412 10.27 10.61 11.24
CA THR A 412 10.19 10.35 12.67
C THR A 412 9.44 9.04 12.96
N ILE A 413 8.35 8.75 12.25
CA ILE A 413 7.60 7.50 12.40
C ILE A 413 8.43 6.30 11.91
N ILE A 414 9.04 6.36 10.73
CA ILE A 414 9.86 5.25 10.20
C ILE A 414 10.99 4.88 11.17
N SER A 415 11.76 5.89 11.60
CA SER A 415 12.94 5.69 12.46
C SER A 415 12.63 4.96 13.77
N HIS A 416 11.44 5.16 14.34
CA HIS A 416 11.06 4.56 15.63
C HIS A 416 10.27 3.24 15.51
N THR A 417 9.70 2.96 14.34
CA THR A 417 8.79 1.82 14.15
C THR A 417 9.44 0.67 13.39
N GLY A 418 10.44 0.96 12.55
CA GLY A 418 11.08 -0.05 11.70
C GLY A 418 10.12 -0.70 10.70
N ILE A 419 9.04 -0.01 10.32
CA ILE A 419 8.01 -0.55 9.40
C ILE A 419 8.62 -0.94 8.04
N THR A 420 9.66 -0.24 7.59
CA THR A 420 10.36 -0.50 6.32
C THR A 420 11.03 -1.88 6.27
N LYS A 421 11.42 -2.48 7.41
CA LYS A 421 12.01 -3.84 7.47
C LYS A 421 11.11 -4.93 6.87
N ARG A 422 9.81 -4.68 6.74
CA ARG A 422 8.89 -5.61 6.08
C ARG A 422 9.10 -5.65 4.58
N GLY A 423 9.42 -4.52 3.95
CA GLY A 423 9.72 -4.44 2.52
C GLY A 423 10.92 -5.31 2.13
N ASP A 424 12.01 -5.23 2.90
CA ASP A 424 13.24 -6.02 2.67
C ASP A 424 12.99 -7.54 2.64
N TYR A 425 12.04 -8.04 3.43
CA TYR A 425 11.69 -9.47 3.40
C TYR A 425 10.90 -9.83 2.15
N ARG A 426 9.99 -8.95 1.72
CA ARG A 426 9.05 -9.18 0.62
C ARG A 426 9.74 -9.11 -0.74
N SER A 427 10.77 -8.28 -0.89
CA SER A 427 11.58 -8.17 -2.12
C SER A 427 12.22 -9.50 -2.55
N LYS A 428 12.44 -10.43 -1.61
CA LYS A 428 12.90 -11.82 -1.89
C LYS A 428 12.01 -12.58 -2.88
N PHE A 429 10.76 -12.16 -3.04
CA PHE A 429 9.75 -12.80 -3.89
C PHE A 429 9.51 -12.02 -5.19
N HIS A 430 10.44 -11.15 -5.61
CA HIS A 430 10.31 -10.31 -6.80
C HIS A 430 9.04 -9.46 -6.79
N THR A 431 8.74 -8.85 -5.65
CA THR A 431 7.56 -8.00 -5.52
C THR A 431 7.69 -6.71 -6.33
N VAL A 432 6.58 -6.26 -6.90
CA VAL A 432 6.43 -4.95 -7.52
C VAL A 432 5.69 -4.03 -6.55
N HIS A 433 6.18 -2.81 -6.37
CA HIS A 433 5.56 -1.81 -5.53
C HIS A 433 4.53 -1.01 -6.32
N LEU A 434 3.28 -1.02 -5.87
CA LEU A 434 2.23 -0.11 -6.34
C LEU A 434 2.07 1.04 -5.35
N PRO A 435 2.12 2.31 -5.80
CA PRO A 435 1.95 3.43 -4.89
C PRO A 435 0.52 3.48 -4.33
N MET A 436 0.42 3.77 -3.04
CA MET A 436 -0.83 3.96 -2.32
C MET A 436 -0.80 5.31 -1.59
N TYR A 437 -1.96 5.92 -1.44
CA TYR A 437 -2.08 7.34 -1.12
C TYR A 437 -2.79 7.60 0.20
N VAL A 438 -2.40 8.70 0.82
CA VAL A 438 -3.15 9.34 1.91
C VAL A 438 -3.72 10.65 1.37
N CYS A 439 -5.05 10.75 1.38
CA CYS A 439 -5.81 11.87 0.83
C CYS A 439 -6.53 12.63 1.95
N PHE A 440 -6.45 13.95 1.97
CA PHE A 440 -7.09 14.76 3.02
C PHE A 440 -7.57 16.13 2.54
N PRO A 441 -8.65 16.68 3.12
CA PRO A 441 -9.17 17.98 2.71
C PRO A 441 -8.13 19.10 2.86
N ARG A 442 -7.87 19.85 1.79
CA ARG A 442 -6.83 20.89 1.73
C ARG A 442 -6.88 21.91 2.87
N LYS A 443 -8.09 22.34 3.26
CA LYS A 443 -8.29 23.34 4.33
C LYS A 443 -8.08 22.76 5.73
N GLN A 444 -8.44 21.49 5.93
CA GLN A 444 -8.32 20.82 7.22
C GLN A 444 -6.88 20.32 7.46
N GLY A 445 -6.20 19.89 6.39
CA GLY A 445 -4.86 19.34 6.44
C GLY A 445 -4.78 17.98 7.15
N PHE A 446 -3.56 17.44 7.18
CA PHE A 446 -3.17 16.23 7.90
C PHE A 446 -2.05 16.58 8.90
N GLY A 447 -2.40 17.40 9.90
CA GLY A 447 -1.46 17.92 10.90
C GLY A 447 -1.04 16.88 11.96
N VAL A 448 -0.15 17.29 12.87
CA VAL A 448 0.42 16.49 13.98
C VAL A 448 -0.66 15.67 14.70
N GLU A 449 -1.74 16.33 15.13
CA GLU A 449 -2.83 15.69 15.88
C GLU A 449 -3.44 14.50 15.11
N GLY A 450 -3.64 14.66 13.80
CA GLY A 450 -4.19 13.61 12.94
C GLY A 450 -3.24 12.43 12.80
N ALA A 451 -1.95 12.70 12.57
CA ALA A 451 -0.92 11.66 12.52
C ALA A 451 -0.80 10.91 13.85
N THR A 452 -0.76 11.61 14.99
CA THR A 452 -0.71 11.01 16.33
C THR A 452 -1.93 10.12 16.59
N LYS A 453 -3.13 10.58 16.20
CA LYS A 453 -4.37 9.79 16.36
C LYS A 453 -4.40 8.57 15.45
N LEU A 454 -3.90 8.66 14.21
CA LEU A 454 -3.78 7.51 13.32
C LEU A 454 -2.83 6.46 13.92
N ILE A 455 -1.65 6.88 14.34
CA ILE A 455 -0.65 6.00 14.97
C ILE A 455 -1.23 5.33 16.23
N LYS A 456 -2.03 6.06 17.01
CA LYS A 456 -2.75 5.49 18.15
C LYS A 456 -3.70 4.36 17.74
N CYS A 457 -4.45 4.50 16.64
CA CYS A 457 -5.36 3.46 16.14
C CYS A 457 -4.63 2.21 15.59
N LEU A 458 -3.42 2.40 15.06
CA LEU A 458 -2.64 1.34 14.40
C LEU A 458 -1.69 0.59 15.33
N ARG A 459 -1.51 1.08 16.57
CA ARG A 459 -0.64 0.44 17.56
C ARG A 459 -1.28 -0.84 18.11
N GLN A 460 -0.49 -1.91 18.22
CA GLN A 460 -0.89 -3.22 18.76
C GLN A 460 -0.21 -3.59 20.08
#